data_AF-A0A7J6UAC7-F1
#
_entry.id   AF-A0A7J6UAC7-F1
#
_cell.length_a   1.000
_cell.length_b   1.000
_cell.length_c   1.000
_cell.angle_alpha   90.00
_cell.angle_beta   90.00
_cell.angle_gamma   90.00
#
_symmetry.space_group_name_H-M   'P 1'
#
loop_
_entity.id
_entity.type
_entity.pdbx_description
1 polymer ?
#
loop_
_entity_poly.entity_id
_entity_poly.type
_entity_poly.pdbx_seq_one_letter_code
_entity_poly.pdbx_strand_id
1 'polypeptide(L)'
;LSGPRIRYSLTTVSSHTPSRISRHLSQDWFSELRQHVEDVPAICVANKIDIDMTVTERNFAFPARHKLPFYFVCASNGTNVVKVFREALKLAVANKECPPDEV
;
A
#
# COMPACT_ATOMS: atom_id res chain seq x y z
N LEU A 1 16.36 11.08 -23.55
CA LEU A 1 14.90 11.14 -23.29
C LEU A 1 14.66 11.04 -21.79
N SER A 2 14.78 12.16 -21.08
CA SER A 2 14.52 12.23 -19.63
C SER A 2 13.07 12.69 -19.43
N GLY A 3 12.15 11.73 -19.37
CA GLY A 3 10.77 11.98 -18.97
C GLY A 3 10.62 11.74 -17.46
N PRO A 4 9.79 12.51 -16.74
CA PRO A 4 9.58 12.30 -15.31
C PRO A 4 8.99 10.89 -15.06
N ARG A 5 9.75 10.03 -14.36
CA ARG A 5 9.28 8.71 -13.94
C ARG A 5 8.26 8.87 -12.82
N ILE A 6 6.99 8.61 -13.12
CA ILE A 6 5.94 8.44 -12.10
C ILE A 6 6.30 7.19 -11.29
N ARG A 7 6.56 7.35 -9.99
CA ARG A 7 6.89 6.26 -9.07
C ARG A 7 5.78 6.09 -8.04
N TYR A 8 5.35 4.85 -7.81
CA TYR A 8 4.44 4.45 -6.73
C TYR A 8 4.82 3.06 -6.24
N SER A 9 4.55 2.75 -4.96
CA SER A 9 4.80 1.44 -4.37
C SER A 9 3.51 0.81 -3.84
N LEU A 10 3.29 -0.47 -4.16
CA LEU A 10 2.17 -1.26 -3.68
C LEU A 10 2.69 -2.35 -2.76
N THR A 11 2.25 -2.31 -1.50
CA THR A 11 2.67 -3.30 -0.51
C THR A 11 1.53 -4.23 -0.17
N THR A 12 1.76 -5.54 -0.29
CA THR A 12 0.72 -6.56 -0.09
C THR A 12 0.88 -7.30 1.24
N VAL A 13 -0.20 -7.37 2.02
CA VAL A 13 -0.35 -8.24 3.19
C VAL A 13 -1.29 -9.37 2.82
N SER A 14 -0.88 -10.63 3.01
CA SER A 14 -1.79 -11.77 2.80
C SER A 14 -2.70 -11.96 4.02
N SER A 15 -4.01 -11.88 3.83
CA SER A 15 -5.06 -12.02 4.86
C SER A 15 -5.00 -13.35 5.63
N HIS A 16 -4.57 -14.43 4.98
CA HIS A 16 -4.61 -15.80 5.52
C HIS A 16 -3.49 -16.11 6.54
N THR A 17 -2.44 -15.28 6.60
CA THR A 17 -1.38 -15.39 7.62
C THR A 17 -1.09 -14.00 8.19
N PRO A 18 -2.01 -13.42 8.97
CA PRO A 18 -1.86 -12.06 9.49
C PRO A 18 -0.63 -11.96 10.41
N SER A 19 -0.30 -13.02 11.17
CA SER A 19 0.71 -12.95 12.23
C SER A 19 2.15 -12.87 11.75
N ARG A 20 2.50 -13.42 10.57
CA ARG A 20 3.89 -13.43 10.09
C ARG A 20 4.17 -12.28 9.13
N ILE A 21 3.30 -12.07 8.15
CA ILE A 21 3.51 -11.08 7.09
C ILE A 21 3.23 -9.67 7.60
N SER A 22 2.20 -9.47 8.44
CA SER A 22 1.98 -8.17 9.09
C SER A 22 3.11 -7.78 10.05
N ARG A 23 3.78 -8.77 10.69
CA ARG A 23 4.94 -8.50 11.56
C ARG A 23 6.17 -8.09 10.75
N HIS A 24 6.49 -8.79 9.66
CA HIS A 24 7.62 -8.43 8.80
C HIS A 24 7.41 -7.08 8.09
N LEU A 25 6.17 -6.76 7.72
CA LEU A 25 5.82 -5.43 7.23
C LEU A 25 6.07 -4.33 8.25
N SER A 26 5.83 -4.62 9.53
CA SER A 26 5.90 -3.65 10.61
C SER A 26 7.29 -3.40 11.19
N GLN A 27 8.25 -4.30 10.98
CA GLN A 27 9.57 -4.17 11.62
C GLN A 27 10.65 -3.64 10.67
N ASP A 28 10.76 -4.17 9.44
CA ASP A 28 11.97 -3.89 8.63
C ASP A 28 11.64 -3.35 7.23
N TRP A 29 10.71 -3.97 6.50
CA TRP A 29 10.57 -3.73 5.06
C TRP A 29 10.15 -2.29 4.69
N PHE A 30 9.17 -1.72 5.39
CA PHE A 30 8.68 -0.38 5.04
C PHE A 30 9.66 0.72 5.42
N SER A 31 10.37 0.53 6.54
CA SER A 31 11.45 1.42 6.96
C SER A 31 12.62 1.38 5.97
N GLU A 32 13.07 0.18 5.55
CA GLU A 32 14.10 0.01 4.52
C GLU A 32 13.70 0.63 3.17
N LEU A 33 12.45 0.44 2.76
CA LEU A 33 11.93 1.05 1.53
C LEU A 33 11.95 2.57 1.61
N ARG A 34 11.53 3.14 2.75
CA ARG A 34 11.54 4.60 2.95
C ARG A 34 12.93 5.19 2.99
N GLN A 35 13.92 4.48 3.55
CA GLN A 35 15.33 4.92 3.52
C GLN A 35 15.87 5.12 2.09
N HIS A 36 15.39 4.35 1.11
CA HIS A 36 15.85 4.45 -0.27
C HIS A 36 14.93 5.31 -1.14
N VAL A 37 13.68 5.53 -0.70
CA VAL A 37 12.62 6.15 -1.49
C VAL A 37 11.67 6.95 -0.58
N GLU A 38 12.11 8.14 -0.17
CA GLU A 38 11.35 8.98 0.78
C GLU A 38 10.07 9.57 0.16
N ASP A 39 10.14 10.14 -1.04
CA ASP A 39 9.07 10.96 -1.65
C ASP A 39 8.04 10.15 -2.50
N VAL A 40 8.04 8.83 -2.44
CA VAL A 40 7.10 8.05 -3.26
C VAL A 40 5.82 7.74 -2.49
N PRO A 41 4.63 8.05 -3.03
CA PRO A 41 3.38 7.66 -2.41
C PRO A 41 3.27 6.12 -2.36
N ALA A 42 2.81 5.62 -1.22
CA ALA A 42 2.67 4.19 -0.97
C ALA A 42 1.24 3.86 -0.55
N ILE A 43 0.73 2.73 -1.03
CA ILE A 43 -0.58 2.19 -0.64
C ILE A 43 -0.37 0.83 0.00
N CYS A 44 -1.02 0.61 1.14
CA CYS A 44 -1.04 -0.68 1.80
C CYS A 44 -2.27 -1.48 1.32
N VAL A 45 -2.07 -2.74 0.98
CA VAL A 45 -3.10 -3.58 0.36
C VAL A 45 -3.18 -4.91 1.10
N ALA A 46 -4.35 -5.26 1.63
CA ALA A 46 -4.62 -6.59 2.15
C ALA A 46 -5.25 -7.46 1.05
N ASN A 47 -4.49 -8.44 0.56
CA ASN A 47 -4.91 -9.35 -0.51
C ASN A 47 -5.45 -10.68 0.06
N LYS A 48 -6.18 -11.41 -0.79
CA LYS A 48 -6.78 -12.73 -0.54
C LYS A 48 -7.97 -12.74 0.42
N ILE A 49 -8.78 -11.68 0.39
CA ILE A 49 -9.97 -11.59 1.26
C ILE A 49 -11.06 -12.61 0.89
N ASP A 50 -10.98 -13.23 -0.28
CA ASP A 50 -11.87 -14.29 -0.73
C ASP A 50 -11.83 -15.55 0.15
N ILE A 51 -10.72 -15.77 0.88
CA ILE A 51 -10.57 -16.93 1.76
C ILE A 51 -11.27 -16.71 3.11
N ASP A 52 -11.27 -15.48 3.62
CA ASP A 52 -11.90 -15.13 4.89
C ASP A 52 -12.32 -13.65 4.87
N MET A 53 -13.62 -13.41 4.64
CA MET A 53 -14.19 -12.07 4.59
C MET A 53 -14.19 -11.39 5.97
N THR A 54 -14.10 -12.13 7.10
CA THR A 54 -14.05 -11.52 8.44
C THR A 54 -12.78 -10.67 8.63
N VAL A 55 -11.76 -10.88 7.80
CA VAL A 55 -10.55 -10.05 7.80
C VAL A 55 -10.86 -8.59 7.44
N THR A 56 -11.93 -8.31 6.70
CA THR A 56 -12.32 -6.92 6.38
C THR A 56 -12.85 -6.13 7.58
N GLU A 57 -13.29 -6.83 8.63
CA GLU A 57 -13.76 -6.23 9.89
C GLU A 57 -12.60 -5.96 10.87
N ARG A 58 -11.42 -6.53 10.60
CA ARG A 58 -10.25 -6.36 11.46
C ARG A 58 -9.56 -5.03 11.17
N ASN A 59 -9.14 -4.37 12.25
CA ASN A 59 -8.34 -3.17 12.14
C ASN A 59 -6.85 -3.51 12.01
N PHE A 60 -6.17 -2.88 11.05
CA PHE A 60 -4.74 -3.08 10.81
C PHE A 60 -3.95 -1.90 11.35
N ALA A 61 -3.19 -2.13 12.41
CA ALA A 61 -2.43 -1.06 13.08
C ALA A 61 -1.32 -0.47 12.18
N PHE A 62 -0.73 -1.26 11.29
CA PHE A 62 0.37 -0.83 10.43
C PHE A 62 -0.02 0.35 9.49
N PRO A 63 -1.01 0.22 8.59
CA PRO A 63 -1.41 1.33 7.73
C PRO A 63 -1.90 2.54 8.53
N ALA A 64 -2.58 2.31 9.67
CA ALA A 64 -3.02 3.40 10.54
C ALA A 64 -1.84 4.19 11.14
N ARG A 65 -0.81 3.50 11.65
CA ARG A 65 0.39 4.13 12.24
C ARG A 65 1.19 4.92 11.21
N HIS A 66 1.32 4.40 9.99
CA HIS A 66 2.08 5.03 8.91
C HIS A 66 1.22 5.95 8.02
N LYS A 67 -0.05 6.20 8.40
CA LYS A 67 -1.01 7.04 7.66
C LYS A 67 -1.13 6.66 6.18
N LEU A 68 -1.07 5.37 5.88
CA LEU A 68 -1.13 4.85 4.52
C LEU A 68 -2.58 4.61 4.09
N PRO A 69 -2.97 4.97 2.86
CA PRO A 69 -4.20 4.47 2.26
C PRO A 69 -4.22 2.94 2.30
N PHE A 70 -5.35 2.38 2.72
CA PHE A 70 -5.49 0.93 2.93
C PHE A 70 -6.69 0.37 2.21
N TYR A 71 -6.48 -0.72 1.46
CA TYR A 71 -7.54 -1.36 0.68
C TYR A 71 -7.50 -2.88 0.81
N PHE A 72 -8.69 -3.47 0.86
CA PHE A 72 -8.88 -4.91 0.74
C PHE A 72 -9.06 -5.29 -0.73
N VAL A 73 -8.30 -6.28 -1.19
CA VAL A 73 -8.36 -6.79 -2.57
C VAL A 73 -8.41 -8.31 -2.60
N CYS A 74 -8.85 -8.82 -3.73
CA CYS A 74 -8.72 -10.22 -4.08
C CYS A 74 -8.21 -10.32 -5.51
N ALA A 75 -6.94 -10.69 -5.67
CA ALA A 75 -6.35 -10.85 -6.99
C ALA A 75 -6.95 -12.05 -7.76
N SER A 76 -7.42 -13.10 -7.07
CA SER A 76 -7.99 -14.30 -7.68
C SER A 76 -9.35 -14.07 -8.35
N ASN A 77 -10.17 -13.13 -7.83
CA ASN A 77 -11.49 -12.82 -8.39
C ASN A 77 -11.63 -11.37 -8.90
N GLY A 78 -10.57 -10.56 -8.81
CA GLY A 78 -10.53 -9.19 -9.32
C GLY A 78 -11.10 -8.12 -8.38
N THR A 79 -11.57 -8.48 -7.17
CA THR A 79 -12.15 -7.51 -6.23
C THR A 79 -11.16 -6.40 -5.91
N ASN A 80 -11.58 -5.15 -6.18
CA ASN A 80 -10.86 -3.90 -5.89
C ASN A 80 -9.46 -3.73 -6.52
N VAL A 81 -9.00 -4.66 -7.35
CA VAL A 81 -7.66 -4.58 -7.98
C VAL A 81 -7.53 -3.33 -8.84
N VAL A 82 -8.45 -3.13 -9.79
CA VAL A 82 -8.45 -1.95 -10.69
C VAL A 82 -8.59 -0.64 -9.90
N LYS A 83 -9.38 -0.66 -8.82
CA LYS A 83 -9.57 0.51 -7.96
C LYS A 83 -8.24 0.93 -7.33
N VAL A 84 -7.50 0.00 -6.74
CA VAL A 84 -6.20 0.29 -6.11
C VAL A 84 -5.20 0.88 -7.09
N PHE A 85 -5.11 0.36 -8.32
CA PHE A 85 -4.22 0.93 -9.33
C PHE A 85 -4.61 2.35 -9.74
N ARG A 86 -5.92 2.63 -9.87
CA ARG A 86 -6.40 3.99 -10.15
C ARG A 86 -6.06 4.96 -9.03
N GLU A 87 -6.20 4.54 -7.77
CA GLU A 87 -5.81 5.36 -6.62
C GLU A 87 -4.30 5.59 -6.57
N ALA A 88 -3.48 4.56 -6.88
CA ALA A 88 -2.03 4.71 -6.97
C ALA A 88 -1.62 5.76 -8.02
N LEU A 89 -2.26 5.75 -9.19
CA LEU A 89 -2.01 6.73 -10.24
C LEU A 89 -2.40 8.15 -9.79
N LYS A 90 -3.57 8.32 -9.15
CA LYS A 90 -3.99 9.61 -8.62
C LYS A 90 -3.00 10.16 -7.59
N LEU A 91 -2.55 9.32 -6.66
CA LEU A 91 -1.55 9.73 -5.67
C LEU A 91 -0.23 10.11 -6.33
N ALA A 92 0.21 9.37 -7.33
CA ALA A 92 1.46 9.66 -8.02
C ALA A 92 1.39 10.96 -8.85
N VAL A 93 0.24 11.26 -9.45
CA VAL A 93 0.00 12.56 -10.11
C VAL A 93 -0.07 13.68 -9.07
N ALA A 94 -0.81 13.50 -7.98
CA ALA A 94 -0.91 14.48 -6.91
C ALA A 94 0.46 14.81 -6.30
N ASN A 95 1.31 13.80 -6.04
CA ASN A 95 2.67 13.98 -5.54
C ASN A 95 3.58 14.70 -6.54
N LYS A 96 3.30 14.59 -7.84
CA LYS A 96 4.04 15.31 -8.88
C LYS A 96 3.63 16.78 -8.96
N GLU A 97 2.34 17.07 -8.81
CA GLU A 97 1.78 18.42 -8.92
C GLU A 97 1.90 19.23 -7.63
N CYS A 98 1.83 18.55 -6.48
CA CYS A 98 1.93 19.10 -5.14
C CYS A 98 2.82 18.16 -4.31
N PRO A 99 4.16 18.26 -4.43
CA PRO A 99 5.05 17.49 -3.58
C PRO A 99 4.82 17.90 -2.11
N PRO A 100 4.81 16.95 -1.17
CA PRO A 100 4.73 17.29 0.25
C PRO A 100 5.90 18.19 0.64
N ASP A 101 5.63 19.32 1.31
CA ASP A 101 6.67 20.20 1.84
C ASP A 101 7.61 19.38 2.74
N GLU A 102 8.92 19.38 2.44
CA GLU A 102 9.95 18.77 3.28
C GLU A 102 9.87 19.37 4.70
N VAL A 103 9.62 18.54 5.72
CA VAL A 103 9.61 18.91 7.14
C VAL A 103 11.00 18.81 7.72
#